data_AF-A0A819RA17-F1
#
_entry.id   AF-A0A819RA17-F1
#
_cell.length_a   1.000
_cell.length_b   1.000
_cell.length_c   1.000
_cell.angle_alpha   90.00
_cell.angle_beta   90.00
_cell.angle_gamma   90.00
#
_symmetry.space_group_name_H-M   'P 1'
#
loop_
_entity.id
_entity.type
_entity.pdbx_description
1 polymer ?
#
loop_
_entity_poly.entity_id
_entity_poly.type
_entity_poly.pdbx_seq_one_letter_code
_entity_poly.pdbx_strand_id
1 'polypeptide(L)'
;MTSDRIILAYFTAWSVYDSAHYVANIPADKITHINYAFANIGTDGRIALGDSWADTDKPFDGDTWDQPLRGNFNQLIKLKAKYPHVRTFIFIGGWSGSTNFSDAALTDQSRSTFATSCVEFVAKYNFDGVDLDWEYPVSGGLDSNTHRPEDKQNYVLLLKELRRQLDAQTDKKYLLTVATGAASQRISDLDLLGMASYLD
;
A
#
# COMPACT_ATOMS: atom_id res chain seq x y z
N MET A 1 28.81 8.60 3.87
CA MET A 1 27.83 8.19 4.89
C MET A 1 26.45 8.57 4.38
N THR A 2 25.80 7.69 3.64
CA THR A 2 24.38 7.88 3.27
C THR A 2 23.58 7.66 4.55
N SER A 3 22.86 8.70 4.98
CA SER A 3 22.05 8.71 6.20
C SER A 3 21.06 7.54 6.22
N ASP A 4 20.96 6.80 7.33
CA ASP A 4 19.93 5.79 7.64
C ASP A 4 18.51 6.37 7.79
N ARG A 5 18.26 7.57 7.24
CA ARG A 5 17.01 8.31 7.44
C ARG A 5 16.05 7.96 6.31
N ILE A 6 14.85 7.54 6.69
CA ILE A 6 13.74 7.36 5.77
C ILE A 6 13.22 8.73 5.34
N ILE A 7 13.30 9.00 4.04
CA ILE A 7 12.65 10.12 3.37
C ILE A 7 11.61 9.51 2.42
N LEU A 8 10.35 9.62 2.81
CA LEU A 8 9.22 9.01 2.12
C LEU A 8 8.38 10.08 1.44
N ALA A 9 8.01 9.85 0.19
CA ALA A 9 7.09 10.69 -0.57
C ALA A 9 5.87 9.91 -1.02
N TYR A 10 4.72 10.57 -1.04
CA TYR A 10 3.49 10.02 -1.61
C TYR A 10 3.39 10.44 -3.07
N PHE A 11 3.03 9.49 -3.94
CA PHE A 11 2.67 9.75 -5.32
C PHE A 11 1.27 9.22 -5.57
N THR A 12 0.34 10.09 -5.95
CA THR A 12 -1.05 9.70 -6.16
C THR A 12 -1.30 9.28 -7.60
N ALA A 13 -2.07 8.22 -7.81
CA ALA A 13 -2.39 7.67 -9.12
C ALA A 13 -2.95 8.73 -10.07
N TRP A 14 -3.83 9.59 -9.56
CA TRP A 14 -4.51 10.65 -10.31
C TRP A 14 -3.63 11.87 -10.64
N SER A 15 -2.40 11.94 -10.12
CA SER A 15 -1.46 13.03 -10.45
C SER A 15 -1.16 13.13 -11.94
N VAL A 16 -1.31 12.02 -12.69
CA VAL A 16 -1.03 11.95 -14.14
C VAL A 16 -2.10 12.58 -15.03
N TYR A 17 -3.22 13.02 -14.45
CA TYR A 17 -4.31 13.69 -15.15
C TYR A 17 -4.09 15.21 -15.12
N ASP A 18 -4.99 15.96 -14.48
CA ASP A 18 -5.02 17.42 -14.52
C ASP A 18 -3.77 18.07 -13.91
N SER A 19 -3.12 17.40 -12.95
CA SER A 19 -1.88 17.90 -12.35
C SER A 19 -0.67 17.73 -13.29
N ALA A 20 -0.79 16.90 -14.33
CA ALA A 20 0.28 16.56 -15.26
C ALA A 20 1.61 16.22 -14.56
N HIS A 21 1.53 15.57 -13.40
CA HIS A 21 2.66 15.19 -12.58
C HIS A 21 2.86 13.68 -12.66
N TYR A 22 3.94 13.28 -13.31
CA TYR A 22 4.24 11.90 -13.66
C TYR A 22 5.34 11.35 -12.75
N VAL A 23 5.47 10.02 -12.71
CA VAL A 23 6.55 9.34 -11.96
C VAL A 23 7.94 9.88 -12.34
N ALA A 24 8.14 10.26 -13.61
CA ALA A 24 9.39 10.86 -14.09
C ALA A 24 9.71 12.24 -13.46
N ASN A 25 8.74 12.92 -12.86
CA ASN A 25 8.93 14.20 -12.19
C ASN A 25 9.36 14.05 -10.71
N ILE A 26 9.35 12.83 -10.16
CA ILE A 26 9.76 12.57 -8.78
C ILE A 26 11.28 12.81 -8.64
N PRO A 27 11.74 13.61 -7.66
CA PRO A 27 13.16 13.80 -7.36
C PRO A 27 13.74 12.59 -6.60
N ALA A 28 13.83 11.45 -7.29
CA ALA A 28 14.19 10.15 -6.73
C ALA A 28 15.61 10.08 -6.13
N ASP A 29 16.49 11.03 -6.47
CA ASP A 29 17.81 11.21 -5.86
C ASP A 29 17.74 11.76 -4.43
N LYS A 30 16.62 12.37 -4.03
CA LYS A 30 16.42 13.02 -2.72
C LYS A 30 15.56 12.23 -1.75
N ILE A 31 14.97 11.13 -2.21
CA ILE A 31 14.07 10.31 -1.43
C ILE A 31 14.59 8.87 -1.37
N THR A 32 14.01 8.12 -0.45
CA THR A 32 14.34 6.72 -0.22
C THR A 32 13.13 5.82 -0.50
N HIS A 33 11.92 6.32 -0.28
CA HIS A 33 10.68 5.55 -0.31
C HIS A 33 9.61 6.32 -1.10
N ILE A 34 8.84 5.60 -1.91
CA ILE A 34 7.65 6.11 -2.61
C ILE A 34 6.45 5.27 -2.19
N ASN A 35 5.45 5.91 -1.60
CA ASN A 35 4.13 5.32 -1.39
C ASN A 35 3.24 5.67 -2.58
N TYR A 36 2.85 4.67 -3.36
CA TYR A 36 1.92 4.85 -4.47
C TYR A 36 0.50 4.74 -3.96
N ALA A 37 -0.23 5.86 -4.02
CA ALA A 37 -1.56 6.01 -3.46
C ALA A 37 -2.62 6.02 -4.59
N PHE A 38 -3.63 5.17 -4.62
CA PHE A 38 -3.93 4.07 -3.70
C PHE A 38 -4.37 2.83 -4.49
N ALA A 39 -4.11 1.65 -3.94
CA ALA A 39 -4.91 0.46 -4.22
C ALA A 39 -6.12 0.42 -3.26
N ASN A 40 -7.12 -0.38 -3.60
CA ASN A 40 -8.33 -0.55 -2.80
C ASN A 40 -8.46 -2.00 -2.31
N ILE A 41 -9.43 -2.23 -1.43
CA ILE A 41 -9.89 -3.58 -1.07
C ILE A 41 -11.23 -3.79 -1.77
N GLY A 42 -11.28 -4.79 -2.66
CA GLY A 42 -12.51 -5.21 -3.33
C GLY A 42 -13.52 -5.79 -2.33
N THR A 43 -14.78 -5.88 -2.77
CA THR A 43 -15.85 -6.49 -1.96
C THR A 43 -15.68 -7.99 -1.76
N ASP A 44 -14.78 -8.62 -2.52
CA ASP A 44 -14.31 -10.00 -2.35
C ASP A 44 -13.21 -10.14 -1.29
N GLY A 45 -12.83 -9.04 -0.61
CA GLY A 45 -11.79 -9.01 0.41
C GLY A 45 -10.36 -9.08 -0.14
N ARG A 46 -10.16 -8.86 -1.44
CA ARG A 46 -8.85 -8.89 -2.10
C ARG A 46 -8.38 -7.49 -2.46
N ILE A 47 -7.07 -7.27 -2.52
CA ILE A 47 -6.51 -6.02 -3.05
C ILE A 47 -6.93 -5.85 -4.53
N ALA A 48 -7.30 -4.62 -4.89
CA ALA A 48 -7.69 -4.23 -6.24
C ALA A 48 -6.95 -2.96 -6.66
N LEU A 49 -6.77 -2.79 -7.98
CA LEU A 49 -6.26 -1.54 -8.56
C LEU A 49 -7.18 -0.37 -8.14
N GLY A 50 -6.59 0.79 -7.89
CA GLY A 50 -7.36 1.99 -7.58
C GLY A 50 -7.94 2.61 -8.84
N ASP A 51 -7.10 2.70 -9.87
CA ASP A 51 -7.44 3.22 -11.18
C ASP A 51 -6.63 2.45 -12.23
N SER A 52 -7.22 1.41 -12.81
CA SER A 52 -6.51 0.53 -13.75
C SER A 52 -5.90 1.30 -14.94
N TRP A 53 -6.54 2.39 -15.36
CA TRP A 53 -6.00 3.20 -16.44
C TRP A 53 -4.70 3.88 -16.04
N ALA A 54 -4.69 4.63 -14.93
CA ALA A 54 -3.46 5.25 -14.43
C ALA A 54 -2.40 4.22 -14.00
N ASP A 55 -2.83 3.15 -13.34
CA ASP A 55 -1.97 2.17 -12.69
C ASP A 55 -1.22 1.31 -13.71
N THR A 56 -1.93 0.76 -14.71
CA THR A 56 -1.38 -0.30 -15.58
C THR A 56 -1.49 -0.05 -17.08
N ASP A 57 -2.38 0.83 -17.55
CA ASP A 57 -2.75 0.83 -18.98
C ASP A 57 -2.30 2.10 -19.74
N LYS A 58 -2.24 3.25 -19.04
CA LYS A 58 -1.87 4.54 -19.63
C LYS A 58 -0.47 4.43 -20.27
N PRO A 59 -0.34 4.65 -21.58
CA PRO A 59 0.95 4.60 -22.25
C PRO A 59 1.77 5.85 -21.89
N PHE A 60 3.07 5.65 -21.75
CA PHE A 60 4.07 6.71 -21.63
C PHE A 60 5.15 6.55 -22.71
N ASP A 61 5.95 7.59 -22.89
CA ASP A 61 7.06 7.56 -23.85
C ASP A 61 8.00 6.37 -23.58
N GLY A 62 8.33 5.65 -24.65
CA GLY A 62 9.13 4.44 -24.59
C GLY A 62 8.38 3.18 -24.18
N ASP A 63 7.05 3.22 -24.04
CA ASP A 63 6.22 2.01 -23.98
C ASP A 63 5.91 1.49 -25.40
N THR A 64 5.84 0.16 -25.56
CA THR A 64 5.39 -0.51 -26.78
C THR A 64 3.93 -0.94 -26.68
N TRP A 65 3.31 -1.21 -27.84
CA TRP A 65 1.91 -1.60 -27.89
C TRP A 65 1.66 -2.99 -27.29
N ASP A 66 2.64 -3.89 -27.35
CA ASP A 66 2.57 -5.30 -26.96
C ASP A 66 3.15 -5.63 -25.58
N GLN A 67 3.61 -4.63 -24.81
CA GLN A 67 4.17 -4.89 -23.48
C GLN A 67 3.08 -5.22 -22.45
N PRO A 68 3.38 -6.10 -21.47
CA PRO A 68 2.38 -6.61 -20.52
C PRO A 68 1.95 -5.61 -19.43
N LEU A 69 2.70 -4.52 -19.24
CA LEU A 69 2.44 -3.53 -18.20
C LEU A 69 2.85 -2.13 -18.68
N ARG A 70 1.95 -1.15 -18.57
CA ARG A 70 2.23 0.29 -18.76
C ARG A 70 1.87 1.03 -17.48
N GLY A 71 1.34 2.24 -17.59
CA GLY A 71 0.86 3.03 -16.47
C GLY A 71 1.97 3.39 -15.49
N ASN A 72 1.56 3.94 -14.35
CA ASN A 72 2.47 4.33 -13.29
C ASN A 72 3.30 3.16 -12.75
N PHE A 73 2.75 1.95 -12.73
CA PHE A 73 3.47 0.78 -12.22
C PHE A 73 4.70 0.46 -13.07
N ASN A 74 4.57 0.49 -14.41
CA ASN A 74 5.74 0.34 -15.28
C ASN A 74 6.73 1.50 -15.10
N GLN A 75 6.25 2.73 -14.95
CA GLN A 75 7.12 3.88 -14.73
C GLN A 75 7.89 3.79 -13.41
N LEU A 76 7.29 3.25 -12.35
CA LEU A 76 7.97 3.00 -11.07
C LEU A 76 9.07 1.94 -11.20
N ILE A 77 8.84 0.88 -11.99
CA ILE A 77 9.87 -0.12 -12.30
C ILE A 77 11.06 0.52 -13.03
N LYS A 78 10.78 1.35 -14.06
CA LYS A 78 11.80 2.12 -14.79
C LYS A 78 12.55 3.08 -13.86
N LEU A 79 11.85 3.74 -12.93
CA LEU A 79 12.44 4.64 -11.95
C LEU A 79 13.39 3.91 -11.00
N LYS A 80 13.00 2.75 -10.47
CA LYS A 80 13.87 1.92 -9.61
C LYS A 80 15.10 1.39 -10.33
N ALA A 81 15.00 1.06 -11.62
CA ALA A 81 16.16 0.67 -12.41
C ALA A 81 17.21 1.80 -12.50
N LYS A 82 16.77 3.07 -12.53
CA LYS A 82 17.64 4.26 -12.52
C LYS A 82 18.13 4.62 -11.10
N TYR A 83 17.31 4.38 -10.09
CA TYR A 83 17.58 4.72 -8.69
C TYR A 83 17.39 3.48 -7.79
N PRO A 84 18.36 2.53 -7.78
CA PRO A 84 18.21 1.24 -7.11
C PRO A 84 18.12 1.32 -5.58
N HIS A 85 18.40 2.49 -4.99
CA HIS A 85 18.20 2.76 -3.56
C HIS A 85 16.73 3.03 -3.21
N VAL A 86 15.89 3.41 -4.18
CA VAL A 86 14.48 3.71 -3.94
C VAL A 86 13.68 2.44 -3.72
N ARG A 87 12.79 2.46 -2.72
CA ARG A 87 11.80 1.42 -2.44
C ARG A 87 10.40 1.92 -2.77
N THR A 88 9.58 1.09 -3.38
CA THR A 88 8.20 1.44 -3.75
C THR A 88 7.19 0.59 -2.99
N PHE A 89 6.15 1.22 -2.45
CA PHE A 89 5.11 0.58 -1.65
C PHE A 89 3.77 0.81 -2.33
N ILE A 90 2.91 -0.21 -2.32
CA ILE A 90 1.52 -0.01 -2.65
C ILE A 90 0.78 0.41 -1.38
N PHE A 91 0.19 1.61 -1.43
CA PHE A 91 -0.58 2.20 -0.35
C PHE A 91 -2.03 1.77 -0.51
N ILE A 92 -2.58 1.00 0.43
CA ILE A 92 -3.93 0.41 0.32
C ILE A 92 -4.89 1.21 1.19
N GLY A 93 -6.00 1.66 0.61
CA GLY A 93 -7.10 2.31 1.32
C GLY A 93 -7.03 3.84 1.27
N GLY A 94 -6.66 4.46 2.39
CA GLY A 94 -6.79 5.89 2.64
C GLY A 94 -8.22 6.32 2.91
N TRP A 95 -8.43 7.64 3.03
CA TRP A 95 -9.71 8.24 3.39
C TRP A 95 -10.93 7.65 2.68
N SER A 96 -10.87 7.49 1.35
CA SER A 96 -11.99 6.98 0.54
C SER A 96 -11.93 5.48 0.26
N GLY A 97 -10.80 4.81 0.54
CA GLY A 97 -10.59 3.38 0.25
C GLY A 97 -10.71 2.48 1.48
N SER A 98 -11.05 3.02 2.64
CA SER A 98 -11.00 2.29 3.92
C SER A 98 -12.22 1.43 4.25
N THR A 99 -13.27 1.46 3.42
CA THR A 99 -14.57 0.88 3.76
C THR A 99 -14.56 -0.62 4.06
N ASN A 100 -13.72 -1.39 3.37
CA ASN A 100 -13.70 -2.86 3.46
C ASN A 100 -12.63 -3.42 4.42
N PHE A 101 -11.86 -2.57 5.11
CA PHE A 101 -10.80 -3.05 6.01
C PHE A 101 -11.33 -3.89 7.18
N SER A 102 -12.41 -3.44 7.83
CA SER A 102 -12.95 -4.17 8.98
C SER A 102 -13.37 -5.59 8.61
N ASP A 103 -13.94 -5.80 7.41
CA ASP A 103 -14.30 -7.11 6.90
C ASP A 103 -13.06 -7.95 6.53
N ALA A 104 -12.09 -7.34 5.84
CA ALA A 104 -10.81 -7.98 5.51
C ALA A 104 -10.05 -8.42 6.77
N ALA A 105 -10.17 -7.69 7.87
CA ALA A 105 -9.52 -7.99 9.13
C ALA A 105 -10.29 -8.97 10.02
N LEU A 106 -11.58 -9.24 9.77
CA LEU A 106 -12.51 -9.85 10.72
C LEU A 106 -12.18 -11.31 11.13
N THR A 107 -11.89 -12.17 10.16
CA THR A 107 -11.75 -13.63 10.38
C THR A 107 -10.38 -14.12 9.91
N ASP A 108 -9.92 -15.27 10.39
CA ASP A 108 -8.68 -15.88 9.88
C ASP A 108 -8.73 -16.08 8.35
N GLN A 109 -9.89 -16.47 7.83
CA GLN A 109 -10.08 -16.68 6.41
C GLN A 109 -10.04 -15.37 5.62
N SER A 110 -10.71 -14.30 6.07
CA SER A 110 -10.69 -13.01 5.38
C SER A 110 -9.30 -12.36 5.41
N ARG A 111 -8.61 -12.44 6.55
CA ARG A 111 -7.21 -11.99 6.68
C ARG A 111 -6.29 -12.73 5.73
N SER A 112 -6.40 -14.06 5.67
CA SER A 112 -5.61 -14.90 4.77
C SER A 112 -5.89 -14.59 3.30
N THR A 113 -7.16 -14.39 2.91
CA THR A 113 -7.55 -13.98 1.56
C THR A 113 -6.91 -12.64 1.18
N PHE A 114 -7.03 -11.63 2.04
CA PHE A 114 -6.47 -10.31 1.79
C PHE A 114 -4.94 -10.36 1.72
N ALA A 115 -4.28 -10.99 2.70
CA ALA A 115 -2.83 -11.11 2.74
C ALA A 115 -2.25 -11.84 1.52
N THR A 116 -2.88 -12.94 1.12
CA THR A 116 -2.48 -13.68 -0.09
C THR A 116 -2.56 -12.78 -1.32
N SER A 117 -3.66 -12.04 -1.47
CA SER A 117 -3.83 -11.12 -2.60
C SER A 117 -2.80 -9.98 -2.60
N CYS A 118 -2.41 -9.48 -1.43
CA CYS A 118 -1.37 -8.46 -1.30
C CYS A 118 0.00 -8.97 -1.75
N VAL A 119 0.38 -10.18 -1.33
CA VAL A 119 1.63 -10.84 -1.73
C VAL A 119 1.67 -11.04 -3.25
N GLU A 120 0.59 -11.57 -3.82
CA GLU A 120 0.46 -11.73 -5.28
C GLU A 120 0.59 -10.39 -6.01
N PHE A 121 -0.01 -9.33 -5.47
CA PHE A 121 0.01 -8.00 -6.07
C PHE A 121 1.41 -7.37 -6.07
N VAL A 122 2.11 -7.38 -4.92
CA VAL A 122 3.46 -6.80 -4.85
C VAL A 122 4.47 -7.56 -5.69
N ALA A 123 4.34 -8.89 -5.77
CA ALA A 123 5.16 -9.71 -6.67
C ALA A 123 4.86 -9.39 -8.14
N LYS A 124 3.57 -9.37 -8.52
CA LYS A 124 3.13 -9.10 -9.91
C LYS A 124 3.59 -7.74 -10.44
N TYR A 125 3.47 -6.70 -9.62
CA TYR A 125 3.77 -5.32 -10.02
C TYR A 125 5.12 -4.81 -9.52
N ASN A 126 5.96 -5.72 -8.99
CA ASN A 126 7.31 -5.46 -8.52
C ASN A 126 7.39 -4.32 -7.48
N PHE A 127 6.46 -4.28 -6.53
CA PHE A 127 6.58 -3.44 -5.33
C PHE A 127 7.55 -4.07 -4.32
N ASP A 128 8.06 -3.26 -3.40
CA ASP A 128 8.98 -3.69 -2.33
C ASP A 128 8.27 -3.86 -0.99
N GLY A 129 6.99 -3.50 -0.92
CA GLY A 129 6.19 -3.64 0.28
C GLY A 129 4.74 -3.20 0.11
N VAL A 130 3.99 -3.40 1.19
CA VAL A 130 2.59 -3.00 1.35
C VAL A 130 2.52 -2.00 2.49
N ASP A 131 1.69 -0.99 2.33
CA ASP A 131 1.28 -0.14 3.44
C ASP A 131 -0.25 -0.14 3.57
N LEU A 132 -0.73 -0.25 4.81
CA LEU A 132 -2.15 -0.14 5.12
C LEU A 132 -2.47 1.23 5.71
N ASP A 133 -3.27 2.00 4.98
CA ASP A 133 -3.83 3.27 5.41
C ASP A 133 -5.31 3.07 5.75
N TRP A 134 -5.57 2.39 6.87
CA TRP A 134 -6.92 2.17 7.38
C TRP A 134 -7.38 3.39 8.19
N GLU A 135 -8.31 4.15 7.62
CA GLU A 135 -8.89 5.36 8.19
C GLU A 135 -10.39 5.20 8.54
N TYR A 136 -10.77 4.71 9.72
CA TYR A 136 -9.93 4.21 10.82
C TYR A 136 -10.52 2.94 11.45
N PRO A 137 -9.70 2.11 12.12
CA PRO A 137 -10.20 1.04 12.99
C PRO A 137 -11.15 1.57 14.06
N VAL A 138 -12.19 0.79 14.39
CA VAL A 138 -13.15 1.03 15.50
C VAL A 138 -14.11 2.20 15.29
N SER A 139 -13.65 3.38 14.87
CA SER A 139 -14.52 4.56 14.75
C SER A 139 -14.00 5.66 13.82
N GLY A 140 -14.90 6.46 13.26
CA GLY A 140 -14.63 7.66 12.43
C GLY A 140 -14.07 7.35 11.04
N GLY A 141 -13.65 8.37 10.29
CA GLY A 141 -13.47 8.24 8.84
C GLY A 141 -14.77 8.56 8.12
N LEU A 142 -14.98 8.00 6.92
CA LEU A 142 -16.23 8.18 6.17
C LEU A 142 -17.38 7.35 6.76
N ASP A 143 -18.61 7.86 6.67
CA ASP A 143 -19.83 7.17 7.14
C ASP A 143 -20.06 5.82 6.44
N SER A 144 -19.48 5.62 5.25
CA SER A 144 -19.55 4.36 4.51
C SER A 144 -18.68 3.26 5.11
N ASN A 145 -17.77 3.60 6.02
CA ASN A 145 -16.82 2.64 6.55
C ASN A 145 -17.49 1.65 7.50
N THR A 146 -17.13 0.37 7.34
CA THR A 146 -17.50 -0.66 8.31
C THR A 146 -16.60 -0.54 9.52
N HIS A 147 -17.20 -0.51 10.71
CA HIS A 147 -16.51 -0.40 11.99
C HIS A 147 -16.96 -1.49 12.96
N ARG A 148 -16.01 -2.00 13.74
CA ARG A 148 -16.26 -2.96 14.81
C ARG A 148 -15.39 -2.66 16.02
N PRO A 149 -15.88 -2.85 17.26
CA PRO A 149 -15.04 -2.74 18.46
C PRO A 149 -13.80 -3.63 18.41
N GLU A 150 -13.91 -4.79 17.77
CA GLU A 150 -12.84 -5.79 17.60
C GLU A 150 -11.78 -5.37 16.58
N ASP A 151 -12.00 -4.30 15.80
CA ASP A 151 -11.02 -3.81 14.81
C ASP A 151 -9.65 -3.57 15.42
N LYS A 152 -9.60 -3.13 16.68
CA LYS A 152 -8.35 -2.93 17.43
C LYS A 152 -7.47 -4.18 17.44
N GLN A 153 -8.04 -5.33 17.81
CA GLN A 153 -7.31 -6.60 17.86
C GLN A 153 -7.21 -7.24 16.47
N ASN A 154 -8.25 -7.11 15.65
CA ASN A 154 -8.26 -7.63 14.29
C ASN A 154 -7.17 -7.00 13.43
N TYR A 155 -6.84 -5.73 13.64
CA TYR A 155 -5.76 -5.07 12.91
C TYR A 155 -4.40 -5.70 13.25
N VAL A 156 -4.13 -5.99 14.52
CA VAL A 156 -2.91 -6.72 14.93
C VAL A 156 -2.83 -8.09 14.27
N LEU A 157 -3.94 -8.84 14.25
CA LEU A 157 -4.00 -10.15 13.63
C LEU A 157 -3.82 -10.08 12.10
N LEU A 158 -4.34 -9.02 11.47
CA LEU A 158 -4.17 -8.79 10.04
C LEU A 158 -2.69 -8.52 9.71
N LEU A 159 -2.03 -7.65 10.48
CA LEU A 159 -0.60 -7.36 10.30
C LEU A 159 0.26 -8.58 10.54
N LYS A 160 -0.06 -9.38 11.55
CA LYS A 160 0.60 -10.67 11.81
C LYS A 160 0.52 -11.60 10.60
N GLU A 161 -0.66 -11.72 9.99
CA GLU A 161 -0.87 -12.60 8.84
C GLU A 161 -0.15 -12.08 7.59
N LEU A 162 -0.21 -10.77 7.33
CA LEU A 162 0.56 -10.13 6.26
C LEU A 162 2.06 -10.36 6.43
N ARG A 163 2.62 -10.06 7.61
CA ARG A 163 4.04 -10.26 7.91
C ARG A 163 4.45 -11.71 7.68
N ARG A 164 3.66 -12.67 8.17
CA ARG A 164 3.90 -14.11 7.99
C ARG A 164 4.00 -14.50 6.50
N GLN A 165 3.08 -14.01 5.67
CA GLN A 165 3.07 -14.37 4.24
C GLN A 165 4.14 -13.63 3.44
N LEU A 166 4.44 -12.37 3.80
CA LEU A 166 5.53 -11.58 3.20
C LEU A 166 6.91 -12.19 3.55
N ASP A 167 7.11 -12.68 4.78
CA ASP A 167 8.34 -13.37 5.21
C ASP A 167 8.52 -14.75 4.56
N ALA A 168 7.44 -15.37 4.08
CA ALA A 168 7.53 -16.63 3.36
C ALA A 168 8.11 -16.45 1.93
N GLN A 169 8.18 -15.22 1.42
CA GLN A 169 8.77 -14.95 0.12
C GLN A 169 10.30 -14.97 0.20
N THR A 170 10.95 -15.62 -0.76
CA THR A 170 12.40 -15.87 -0.73
C THR A 170 13.20 -15.04 -1.71
N ASP A 171 12.54 -14.35 -2.64
CA ASP A 171 13.14 -13.50 -3.66
C ASP A 171 13.69 -12.18 -3.08
N LYS A 172 12.99 -11.61 -2.08
CA LYS A 172 13.42 -10.43 -1.34
C LYS A 172 12.65 -10.28 -0.04
N LYS A 173 13.20 -9.50 0.89
CA LYS A 173 12.45 -9.03 2.06
C LYS A 173 11.44 -7.97 1.62
N TYR A 174 10.15 -8.29 1.71
CA TYR A 174 9.09 -7.29 1.55
C TYR A 174 8.84 -6.54 2.86
N LEU A 175 8.59 -5.25 2.72
CA LEU A 175 8.32 -4.34 3.83
C LEU A 175 6.82 -4.24 4.12
N LEU A 176 6.46 -4.06 5.39
CA LEU A 176 5.09 -3.86 5.84
C LEU A 176 5.01 -2.63 6.74
N THR A 177 4.25 -1.62 6.31
CA THR A 177 4.09 -0.36 7.03
C THR A 177 2.60 0.00 7.19
N VAL A 178 2.31 1.02 7.98
CA VAL A 178 0.96 1.57 8.14
C VAL A 178 1.01 3.08 8.27
N ALA A 179 -0.02 3.77 7.77
CA ALA A 179 -0.37 5.10 8.24
C ALA A 179 -1.39 5.02 9.39
N THR A 180 -1.20 5.85 10.42
CA THR A 180 -2.10 5.92 11.58
C THR A 180 -2.52 7.35 11.88
N GLY A 181 -3.76 7.54 12.30
CA GLY A 181 -4.22 8.82 12.81
C GLY A 181 -3.48 9.24 14.09
N ALA A 182 -3.08 10.51 14.17
CA ALA A 182 -2.29 11.04 15.29
C ALA A 182 -3.13 11.61 16.45
N ALA A 183 -4.46 11.73 16.29
CA ALA A 183 -5.33 12.23 17.35
C ALA A 183 -5.48 11.18 18.48
N SER A 184 -5.58 11.63 19.73
CA SER A 184 -5.59 10.76 20.91
C SER A 184 -6.63 9.63 20.84
N GLN A 185 -7.82 9.91 20.30
CA GLN A 185 -8.84 8.88 20.10
C GLN A 185 -8.42 7.82 19.08
N ARG A 186 -7.78 8.21 17.98
CA ARG A 186 -7.28 7.28 16.97
C ARG A 186 -6.21 6.37 17.55
N ILE A 187 -5.33 6.93 18.38
CA ILE A 187 -4.29 6.17 19.08
C ILE A 187 -4.90 5.18 20.08
N SER A 188 -5.95 5.56 20.83
CA SER A 188 -6.60 4.66 21.79
C SER A 188 -7.32 3.48 21.12
N ASP A 189 -7.78 3.66 19.89
CA ASP A 189 -8.47 2.65 19.09
C ASP A 189 -7.48 1.62 18.48
N LEU A 190 -6.17 1.85 18.62
CA LEU A 190 -5.10 0.96 18.15
C LEU A 190 -4.41 0.23 19.30
N ASP A 191 -3.86 -0.95 19.00
CA ASP A 191 -2.87 -1.63 19.84
C ASP A 191 -1.47 -1.42 19.22
N LEU A 192 -0.91 -0.23 19.42
CA LEU A 192 0.36 0.16 18.79
C LEU A 192 1.52 -0.77 19.12
N LEU A 193 1.59 -1.30 20.35
CA LEU A 193 2.65 -2.23 20.75
C LEU A 193 2.46 -3.60 20.09
N GLY A 194 1.22 -4.09 20.02
CA GLY A 194 0.89 -5.32 19.30
C GLY A 194 1.20 -5.20 17.80
N MET A 195 0.88 -4.05 17.19
CA MET A 195 1.15 -3.77 15.78
C MET A 195 2.65 -3.69 15.47
N ALA A 196 3.42 -2.96 16.28
CA ALA A 196 4.84 -2.69 16.05
C ALA A 196 5.71 -3.95 15.93
N SER A 197 5.26 -5.09 16.46
CA SER A 197 5.98 -6.36 16.33
C SER A 197 6.00 -6.94 14.91
N TYR A 198 5.16 -6.42 14.01
CA TYR A 198 4.99 -6.92 12.65
C TYR A 198 5.34 -5.91 11.56
N LEU A 199 5.65 -4.68 11.94
CA LEU A 199 5.91 -3.55 11.03
C LEU A 199 7.41 -3.29 10.90
N ASP A 200 7.79 -2.75 9.74
CA ASP A 200 9.14 -2.26 9.44
C ASP A 200 9.31 -0.75 9.77
#